data_AF-A0A6A5EZP3-F1
#
_entry.id   AF-A0A6A5EZP3-F1
#
_cell.length_a   1.000
_cell.length_b   1.000
_cell.length_c   1.000
_cell.angle_alpha   90.00
_cell.angle_beta   90.00
_cell.angle_gamma   90.00
#
_symmetry.space_group_name_H-M   'P 1'
#
loop_
_entity.id
_entity.type
_entity.pdbx_description
1 polymer ?
#
loop_
_entity_poly.entity_id
_entity_poly.type
_entity_poly.pdbx_seq_one_letter_code
_entity_poly.pdbx_strand_id
1 'polypeptide(L)'
;MFLYLLQFGWERTDYDLLAAGSLAGHLIECGAQSTGGIFTDWHKVPDWDNIGFPVVECSSDGSFLLSKPPRTGGLVSFGTVAEQLVYEIGDPRRYLLPDVICDFSRVVIQEVPGQRFNRSTVQ
;
A
#
# COMPACT_ATOMS: atom_id res chain seq x y z
N MET A 1 -7.56 -9.76 3.68
CA MET A 1 -7.03 -11.09 4.06
C MET A 1 -7.89 -12.26 3.55
N PHE A 2 -9.17 -12.40 3.94
CA PHE A 2 -10.04 -13.49 3.43
C PHE A 2 -10.16 -13.56 1.89
N LEU A 3 -10.17 -12.41 1.21
CA LEU A 3 -10.15 -12.35 -0.25
C LEU A 3 -8.90 -13.00 -0.86
N TYR A 4 -7.73 -12.85 -0.25
CA TYR A 4 -6.47 -13.41 -0.77
C TYR A 4 -6.39 -14.92 -0.58
N LEU A 5 -6.85 -15.45 0.57
CA LEU A 5 -6.93 -16.90 0.84
C LEU A 5 -7.69 -17.64 -0.28
N LEU A 6 -8.84 -17.09 -0.69
CA LEU A 6 -9.67 -17.71 -1.72
C LEU A 6 -9.13 -17.47 -3.14
N GLN A 7 -8.61 -16.27 -3.41
CA GLN A 7 -8.15 -15.89 -4.75
C GLN A 7 -6.83 -16.57 -5.15
N PHE A 8 -5.90 -16.72 -4.20
CA PHE A 8 -4.56 -17.27 -4.44
C PHE A 8 -4.34 -18.66 -3.85
N GLY A 9 -5.33 -19.20 -3.11
CA GLY A 9 -5.21 -20.51 -2.48
C GLY A 9 -4.19 -20.55 -1.34
N TRP A 10 -3.92 -19.40 -0.71
CA TRP A 10 -3.03 -19.33 0.45
C TRP A 10 -3.65 -20.09 1.63
N GLU A 11 -2.78 -20.75 2.40
CA GLU A 11 -3.18 -21.42 3.63
C GLU A 11 -3.20 -20.44 4.80
N ARG A 12 -3.96 -20.76 5.85
CA ARG A 12 -4.01 -19.94 7.08
C ARG A 12 -2.67 -19.87 7.83
N THR A 13 -1.73 -20.72 7.45
CA THR A 13 -0.39 -20.81 8.04
C THR A 13 0.68 -20.14 7.18
N ASP A 14 0.34 -19.59 6.01
CA ASP A 14 1.28 -18.87 5.15
C ASP A 14 1.51 -17.46 5.67
N TYR A 15 2.13 -17.35 6.86
CA TYR A 15 2.20 -16.11 7.63
C TYR A 15 2.85 -14.95 6.88
N ASP A 16 3.87 -15.21 6.07
CA ASP A 16 4.50 -14.16 5.25
C ASP A 16 3.53 -13.61 4.19
N LEU A 17 2.72 -14.49 3.57
CA LEU A 17 1.71 -14.08 2.60
C LEU A 17 0.55 -13.36 3.28
N LEU A 18 0.12 -13.84 4.45
CA LEU A 18 -0.88 -13.15 5.27
C LEU A 18 -0.42 -11.75 5.69
N ALA A 19 0.85 -11.61 6.07
CA ALA A 19 1.46 -10.32 6.40
C ALA A 19 1.54 -9.40 5.18
N ALA A 20 1.95 -9.93 4.02
CA ALA A 20 1.99 -9.17 2.77
C ALA A 20 0.60 -8.69 2.33
N GLY A 21 -0.41 -9.56 2.38
CA GLY A 21 -1.80 -9.21 2.09
C GLY A 21 -2.40 -8.22 3.11
N SER A 22 -1.92 -8.27 4.36
CA SER A 22 -2.30 -7.29 5.39
C SER A 22 -1.67 -5.93 5.14
N LEU A 23 -0.40 -5.88 4.77
CA LEU A 23 0.30 -4.65 4.37
C LEU A 23 -0.38 -4.00 3.15
N ALA A 24 -0.67 -4.80 2.11
CA ALA A 24 -1.41 -4.34 0.93
C ALA A 24 -2.76 -3.71 1.30
N GLY A 25 -3.49 -4.32 2.25
CA GLY A 25 -4.75 -3.78 2.76
C GLY A 25 -4.57 -2.47 3.52
N HIS A 26 -3.59 -2.43 4.43
CA HIS A 26 -3.25 -1.25 5.22
C HIS A 26 -2.85 -0.05 4.33
N LEU A 27 -2.14 -0.28 3.24
CA LEU A 27 -1.73 0.80 2.33
C LEU A 27 -2.89 1.38 1.50
N ILE A 28 -4.01 0.69 1.35
CA ILE A 28 -5.18 1.19 0.63
C ILE A 28 -6.34 1.61 1.53
N GLU A 29 -6.15 1.49 2.85
CA GLU A 29 -7.13 1.94 3.82
C GLU A 29 -7.00 3.44 4.08
N CYS A 30 -7.93 4.00 4.86
CA CYS A 30 -7.93 5.42 5.24
C CYS A 30 -7.97 6.43 4.07
N GLY A 31 -8.38 6.00 2.87
CA GLY A 31 -8.69 6.87 1.74
C GLY A 31 -7.48 7.15 0.86
N ALA A 32 -7.12 8.42 0.70
CA ALA A 32 -6.13 8.88 -0.29
C ALA A 32 -4.70 9.00 0.27
N GLN A 33 -4.39 8.43 1.42
CA GLN A 33 -3.12 8.70 2.13
C GLN A 33 -1.89 8.24 1.34
N SER A 34 -1.87 6.98 0.87
CA SER A 34 -0.80 6.46 -0.01
C SER A 34 -0.64 7.22 -1.33
N THR A 35 -1.65 8.00 -1.72
CA THR A 35 -1.67 8.84 -2.93
C THR A 35 -1.54 10.34 -2.63
N GLY A 36 -1.13 10.72 -1.42
CA GLY A 36 -0.77 12.09 -1.07
C GLY A 36 -1.79 12.88 -0.23
N GLY A 37 -2.88 12.24 0.22
CA GLY A 37 -3.98 12.90 0.94
C GLY A 37 -3.61 13.48 2.30
N ILE A 38 -2.72 12.82 3.06
CA ILE A 38 -2.18 13.32 4.35
C ILE A 38 -0.65 13.22 4.32
N PHE A 39 -0.05 13.68 3.22
CA PHE A 39 1.40 13.64 3.06
C PHE A 39 2.06 14.88 3.66
N THR A 40 3.17 14.71 4.38
CA THR A 40 3.90 15.84 5.00
C THR A 40 4.26 16.91 3.96
N ASP A 41 4.74 16.50 2.79
CA ASP A 41 5.05 17.39 1.68
C ASP A 41 3.84 17.62 0.76
N TRP A 42 2.67 17.91 1.33
CA TRP A 42 1.41 18.10 0.59
C TRP A 42 1.51 19.08 -0.60
N HIS A 43 2.36 20.09 -0.51
CA HIS A 43 2.61 21.07 -1.57
C HIS A 43 3.22 20.47 -2.85
N LYS A 44 3.80 19.26 -2.78
CA LYS A 44 4.32 18.51 -3.93
C LYS A 44 3.25 17.65 -4.60
N VAL A 45 2.06 17.54 -4.01
CA VAL A 45 0.97 16.69 -4.49
C VAL A 45 0.13 17.48 -5.50
N PRO A 46 0.12 17.09 -6.79
CA PRO A 46 -0.64 17.79 -7.81
C PRO A 46 -2.15 17.55 -7.68
N ASP A 47 -2.95 18.53 -8.08
CA ASP A 47 -4.42 18.45 -8.16
C ASP A 47 -5.07 17.82 -6.90
N TRP A 48 -4.71 18.37 -5.74
CA TRP A 48 -5.04 17.82 -4.41
C TRP A 48 -6.56 17.69 -4.17
N ASP A 49 -7.36 18.54 -4.78
CA ASP A 49 -8.84 18.50 -4.74
C ASP A 49 -9.45 17.31 -5.51
N ASN A 50 -8.67 16.65 -6.38
CA ASN A 50 -9.08 15.52 -7.20
C ASN A 50 -8.16 14.29 -7.00
N ILE A 51 -7.68 14.04 -5.79
CA ILE A 51 -6.80 12.89 -5.53
C ILE A 51 -7.51 11.57 -5.78
N GLY A 52 -6.86 10.71 -6.57
CA GLY A 52 -7.32 9.34 -6.78
C GLY A 52 -6.98 8.44 -5.59
N PHE A 53 -7.89 7.54 -5.25
CA PHE A 53 -7.67 6.56 -4.19
C PHE A 53 -6.59 5.54 -4.62
N PRO A 54 -5.80 5.00 -3.69
CA PRO A 54 -4.80 4.00 -4.00
C PRO A 54 -5.45 2.73 -4.55
N VAL A 55 -4.76 2.10 -5.50
CA VAL A 55 -5.12 0.81 -6.08
C VAL A 55 -3.92 -0.11 -5.90
N VAL A 56 -4.18 -1.31 -5.39
CA VAL A 56 -3.15 -2.34 -5.23
C VAL A 56 -3.45 -3.53 -6.14
N GLU A 57 -2.44 -3.92 -6.92
CA GLU A 57 -2.45 -5.12 -7.76
C GLU A 57 -1.53 -6.17 -7.10
N CYS A 58 -2.11 -7.22 -6.52
CA CYS A 58 -1.35 -8.25 -5.81
C CYS A 58 -1.01 -9.44 -6.70
N SER A 59 0.15 -10.03 -6.44
CA SER A 59 0.62 -11.30 -7.00
C SER A 59 0.45 -12.43 -5.99
N SER A 60 0.41 -13.67 -6.47
CA SER A 60 0.26 -14.87 -5.63
C SER A 60 1.46 -15.14 -4.70
N ASP A 61 2.62 -14.54 -4.97
CA ASP A 61 3.83 -14.63 -4.16
C ASP A 61 3.88 -13.59 -3.02
N GLY A 62 2.84 -12.77 -2.87
CA GLY A 62 2.74 -11.73 -1.85
C GLY A 62 3.35 -10.39 -2.29
N SER A 63 4.03 -10.31 -3.43
CA SER A 63 4.42 -9.02 -3.99
C SER A 63 3.17 -8.26 -4.49
N PHE A 64 3.23 -6.92 -4.48
CA PHE A 64 2.12 -6.12 -4.99
C PHE A 64 2.59 -4.79 -5.56
N LEU A 65 1.74 -4.18 -6.39
CA LEU A 65 1.99 -2.91 -7.03
C LEU A 65 0.96 -1.89 -6.53
N LEU A 66 1.40 -0.79 -5.94
CA LEU A 66 0.52 0.31 -5.52
C LEU A 66 0.56 1.42 -6.56
N SER A 67 -0.61 1.83 -7.04
CA SER A 67 -0.79 2.90 -8.01
C SER A 67 -2.03 3.74 -7.70
N LYS A 68 -2.39 4.64 -8.62
CA LYS A 68 -3.63 5.44 -8.54
C LYS A 68 -4.35 5.48 -9.89
N PRO A 69 -5.68 5.71 -9.92
CA PRO A 69 -6.45 5.82 -11.15
C PRO A 69 -5.90 6.89 -12.10
N PRO A 70 -5.97 6.68 -13.43
CA PRO A 70 -5.55 7.69 -14.39
C PRO A 70 -6.50 8.92 -14.35
N ARG A 71 -6.00 10.09 -14.77
CA ARG A 71 -6.76 11.36 -14.79
C ARG A 71 -7.26 11.83 -13.42
N THR A 72 -6.53 11.46 -12.37
CA THR A 72 -6.70 11.98 -11.01
C THR A 72 -5.44 12.73 -10.59
N GLY A 73 -5.58 13.60 -9.60
CA GLY A 73 -4.45 14.18 -8.87
C GLY A 73 -3.77 13.17 -7.97
N GLY A 74 -3.00 13.68 -7.01
CA GLY A 74 -2.27 12.85 -6.08
C GLY A 74 -0.87 12.49 -6.56
N LEU A 75 -0.09 11.99 -5.63
CA LEU A 75 1.29 11.54 -5.81
C LEU A 75 1.43 10.18 -5.15
N VAL A 76 1.89 9.19 -5.90
CA VAL A 76 2.42 7.96 -5.30
C VAL A 76 3.93 8.08 -5.33
N SER A 77 4.58 7.93 -4.19
CA SER A 77 6.04 7.98 -4.10
C SER A 77 6.48 7.14 -2.93
N PHE A 78 7.79 6.94 -2.80
CA PHE A 78 8.33 6.36 -1.56
C PHE A 78 7.79 7.09 -0.32
N GLY A 79 7.79 8.42 -0.33
CA GLY A 79 7.36 9.22 0.82
C GLY A 79 5.90 9.02 1.21
N THR A 80 4.98 9.09 0.24
CA THR A 80 3.54 8.94 0.52
C THR A 80 3.19 7.54 1.01
N VAL A 81 3.87 6.52 0.49
CA VAL A 81 3.62 5.13 0.85
C VAL A 81 4.29 4.78 2.18
N ALA A 82 5.51 5.27 2.43
CA ALA A 82 6.21 5.06 3.69
C ALA A 82 5.50 5.74 4.87
N GLU A 83 4.94 6.93 4.66
CA GLU A 83 4.12 7.60 5.68
C GLU A 83 2.85 6.80 5.98
N GLN A 84 2.15 6.30 4.96
CA GLN A 84 0.99 5.43 5.18
C GLN A 84 1.38 4.14 5.89
N LEU A 85 2.51 3.51 5.53
CA LEU A 85 2.97 2.25 6.12
C LEU A 85 3.12 2.31 7.64
N VAL A 86 3.50 3.47 8.19
CA VAL A 86 3.67 3.66 9.64
C VAL A 86 2.48 4.36 10.30
N TYR A 87 1.49 4.80 9.52
CA TYR A 87 0.31 5.49 10.03
C TYR A 87 -0.50 4.55 10.92
N GLU A 88 -0.89 5.02 12.10
CA GLU A 88 -1.61 4.22 13.12
C GLU A 88 -0.87 2.95 13.61
N ILE A 89 0.41 2.76 13.25
CA ILE A 89 1.24 1.66 13.73
C ILE A 89 2.16 2.14 14.85
N GLY A 90 1.97 1.60 16.05
CA GLY A 90 2.84 1.87 17.21
C GLY A 90 4.20 1.16 17.15
N ASP A 91 4.20 -0.17 17.02
CA ASP A 91 5.41 -0.99 16.87
C ASP A 91 5.35 -1.74 15.52
N PRO A 92 6.11 -1.28 14.50
CA PRO A 92 6.14 -1.93 13.18
C PRO A 92 6.60 -3.39 13.20
N ARG A 93 7.29 -3.84 14.25
CA ARG A 93 7.71 -5.24 14.38
C ARG A 93 6.61 -6.15 14.94
N ARG A 94 5.53 -5.55 15.45
CA ARG A 94 4.47 -6.24 16.20
C ARG A 94 3.11 -5.60 15.91
N TYR A 95 2.79 -5.39 14.64
CA TYR A 95 1.50 -4.86 14.25
C TYR A 95 0.42 -5.93 14.46
N LEU A 96 -0.48 -5.68 15.40
CA LEU A 96 -1.48 -6.65 15.85
C LEU A 96 -2.73 -6.56 14.98
N LEU A 97 -2.99 -7.58 14.17
CA LEU A 97 -4.25 -7.76 13.44
C LEU A 97 -5.04 -8.93 14.03
N PRO A 98 -6.36 -9.00 13.77
CA PRO A 98 -7.22 -10.06 14.32
C PRO A 98 -6.73 -11.48 14.01
N ASP A 99 -6.15 -11.69 12.82
CA ASP A 99 -5.75 -13.02 12.35
C ASP A 99 -4.23 -13.28 12.41
N VAL A 100 -3.39 -12.22 12.42
CA VAL A 100 -1.92 -12.35 12.35
C VAL A 100 -1.23 -11.16 13.05
N ILE A 101 -0.02 -11.39 13.57
CA ILE A 101 0.86 -10.32 14.04
C ILE A 101 1.94 -10.11 12.97
N CYS A 102 2.00 -8.92 12.40
CA CYS A 102 2.92 -8.60 11.31
C CYS A 102 4.20 -7.92 11.80
N ASP A 103 5.33 -8.27 11.17
CA ASP A 103 6.60 -7.54 11.26
C ASP A 103 6.87 -6.83 9.92
N PHE A 104 6.68 -5.52 9.90
CA PHE A 104 6.93 -4.66 8.74
C PHE A 104 8.32 -4.03 8.75
N SER A 105 9.21 -4.37 9.69
CA SER A 105 10.54 -3.75 9.80
C SER A 105 11.50 -4.09 8.66
N ARG A 106 11.12 -5.02 7.78
CA ARG A 106 11.90 -5.47 6.62
C ARG A 106 11.18 -5.24 5.29
N VAL A 107 10.10 -4.45 5.28
CA VAL A 107 9.43 -4.08 4.04
C VAL A 107 10.39 -3.28 3.18
N VAL A 108 10.43 -3.63 1.89
CA VAL A 108 11.14 -2.87 0.86
C VAL A 108 10.08 -2.18 0.02
N ILE A 109 10.23 -0.87 -0.18
CA ILE A 109 9.40 -0.07 -1.08
C ILE A 109 10.30 0.41 -2.20
N GLN A 110 9.97 0.06 -3.43
CA GLN A 110 10.72 0.44 -4.62
C GLN A 110 9.84 1.24 -5.58
N GLU A 111 10.26 2.45 -5.92
CA GLU A 111 9.61 3.22 -6.98
C GLU A 111 9.89 2.60 -8.34
N VAL A 112 8.85 2.40 -9.14
CA VAL A 112 8.95 1.85 -10.49
C VAL A 112 8.30 2.80 -11.51
N PRO A 113 8.81 2.86 -12.76
CA PRO A 113 8.22 3.70 -13.79
C PRO A 113 6.76 3.31 -14.06
N GLY A 114 5.89 4.32 -14.11
CA GLY A 114 4.48 4.13 -14.43
C GLY A 114 4.25 3.51 -15.80
N GLN A 115 3.48 2.43 -15.86
CA GLN A 115 3.00 1.87 -17.12
C GLN A 115 1.98 2.85 -17.77
N ARG A 116 2.44 3.49 -18.87
CA ARG A 116 1.67 4.16 -19.95
C ARG A 116 0.85 5.43 -19.69
N PHE A 117 0.47 5.83 -18.48
CA PHE A 117 -0.28 7.09 -18.27
C PHE A 117 -0.02 7.73 -16.90
N ASN A 118 1.03 8.54 -16.73
CA ASN A 118 1.25 9.38 -15.52
C ASN A 118 0.94 8.69 -14.18
N ARG A 119 1.27 7.40 -14.05
CA ARG A 119 1.16 6.67 -12.79
C ARG A 119 2.51 6.76 -12.12
N SER A 120 2.55 7.26 -10.90
CA SER A 120 3.65 6.92 -10.01
C SER A 120 3.27 5.61 -9.32
N THR A 121 4.25 4.74 -9.13
CA THR A 121 3.99 3.37 -8.72
C THR A 121 5.09 2.91 -7.77
N VAL A 122 4.72 2.16 -6.74
CA VAL A 122 5.67 1.47 -5.87
C VAL A 122 5.38 -0.03 -5.82
N GLN A 123 6.43 -0.81 -5.66
CA GLN A 123 6.43 -2.25 -5.42
C GLN A 123 6.99 -2.56 -4.03
#